data_AF-A0A3M2JM26-F1
#
_entry.id   AF-A0A3M2JM26-F1
#
_cell.length_a   1.000
_cell.length_b   1.000
_cell.length_c   1.000
_cell.angle_alpha   90.00
_cell.angle_beta   90.00
_cell.angle_gamma   90.00
#
_symmetry.space_group_name_H-M   'P 1'
#
loop_
_entity.id
_entity.type
_entity.pdbx_description
1 polymer ?
#
loop_
_entity_poly.entity_id
_entity_poly.type
_entity_poly.pdbx_seq_one_letter_code
_entity_poly.pdbx_strand_id
1 'polypeptide(L)'
;MTSTRASRAGDLLARALLAVPDRAPVLLGCLGLAGLLAVLAGQFRPVVVLPLAAALAAATWRWVPGAPRRGPGDLAAVGALLALVALWVALGLGRVAEYVVVNRDPGFLTLRALWLTDHAAAPIPVGSAEQAAAAVAGASAGTEAFWLQDGHLYAQGNTMLPALLAVQGWVGGERAVLAGVVAIGAVALLAVFAAARRFTGSWWALVPTAALGASLPFLTFTRAAYTEPLTVALLCGGLAVAHGAWHGAPGGGRRPGRW
;
A
#
# COMPACT_ATOMS: atom_id res chain seq x y z
N MET A 1 -21.82 24.17 30.15
CA MET A 1 -20.99 22.94 30.05
C MET A 1 -20.91 22.34 28.62
N THR A 2 -21.42 23.01 27.59
CA THR A 2 -21.41 22.53 26.18
C THR A 2 -20.17 22.99 25.38
N SER A 3 -19.53 24.09 25.78
CA SER A 3 -18.32 24.65 25.11
C SER A 3 -17.08 23.75 25.19
N THR A 4 -16.90 23.00 26.28
CA THR A 4 -15.69 22.17 26.52
C THR A 4 -15.68 20.82 25.79
N ARG A 5 -16.84 20.32 25.34
CA ARG A 5 -16.92 19.08 24.54
C ARG A 5 -16.64 19.33 23.06
N ALA A 6 -17.12 20.45 22.53
CA ALA A 6 -16.88 20.85 21.14
C ALA A 6 -15.38 21.10 20.86
N SER A 7 -14.65 21.70 21.82
CA SER A 7 -13.20 21.91 21.69
C SER A 7 -12.41 20.59 21.69
N ARG A 8 -12.77 19.64 22.57
CA ARG A 8 -12.13 18.32 22.62
C ARG A 8 -12.33 17.50 21.35
N ALA A 9 -13.53 17.53 20.78
CA ALA A 9 -13.83 16.82 19.53
C ALA A 9 -13.01 17.39 18.35
N GLY A 10 -12.92 18.72 18.23
CA GLY A 10 -12.08 19.38 17.23
C GLY A 10 -10.59 19.04 17.37
N ASP A 11 -10.08 18.99 18.60
CA ASP A 11 -8.69 18.63 18.88
C ASP A 11 -8.38 17.15 18.60
N LEU A 12 -9.35 16.25 18.78
CA LEU A 12 -9.21 14.84 18.43
C LEU A 12 -9.19 14.65 16.91
N LEU A 13 -10.10 15.31 16.19
CA LEU A 13 -10.14 15.27 14.73
C LEU A 13 -8.86 15.85 14.12
N ALA A 14 -8.40 16.99 14.62
CA ALA A 14 -7.15 17.60 14.18
C ALA A 14 -5.95 16.64 14.37
N ARG A 15 -5.85 16.01 15.54
CA ARG A 15 -4.79 15.01 15.80
C ARG A 15 -4.90 13.78 14.91
N ALA A 16 -6.11 13.32 14.64
CA ALA A 16 -6.34 12.19 13.74
C ALA A 16 -5.86 12.53 12.33
N LEU A 17 -6.26 13.68 11.78
CA LEU A 17 -5.84 14.14 10.45
C LEU A 17 -4.31 14.26 10.34
N LEU A 18 -3.66 14.87 11.33
CA LEU A 18 -2.20 15.02 11.34
C LEU A 18 -1.43 13.69 11.36
N ALA A 19 -2.05 12.63 11.90
CA ALA A 19 -1.48 11.28 11.99
C ALA A 19 -1.73 10.41 10.73
N VAL A 20 -2.66 10.79 9.86
CA VAL A 20 -2.99 10.00 8.66
C VAL A 20 -1.75 9.70 7.81
N PRO A 21 -0.88 10.68 7.49
CA PRO A 21 0.29 10.42 6.65
C PRO A 21 1.27 9.37 7.22
N ASP A 22 1.41 9.28 8.55
CA ASP A 22 2.30 8.30 9.19
C ASP A 22 1.64 6.93 9.34
N ARG A 23 0.34 6.91 9.64
CA ARG A 23 -0.39 5.67 9.94
C ARG A 23 -0.77 4.89 8.69
N ALA A 24 -1.13 5.57 7.61
CA ALA A 24 -1.55 4.92 6.37
C ALA A 24 -0.52 3.90 5.84
N PRO A 25 0.78 4.23 5.67
CA PRO A 25 1.76 3.25 5.17
C PRO A 25 2.03 2.10 6.15
N VAL A 26 1.92 2.34 7.46
CA VAL A 26 2.08 1.26 8.46
C VAL A 26 0.92 0.28 8.41
N LEU A 27 -0.31 0.78 8.29
CA LEU A 27 -1.50 -0.07 8.16
C LEU A 27 -1.48 -0.87 6.85
N LEU A 28 -1.05 -0.24 5.74
CA LEU A 28 -0.82 -0.94 4.48
C LEU A 28 0.24 -2.05 4.63
N GLY A 29 1.35 -1.76 5.32
CA GLY A 29 2.39 -2.73 5.62
C GLY A 29 1.88 -3.90 6.46
N CYS A 30 1.08 -3.63 7.50
CA CYS A 30 0.46 -4.67 8.33
C CYS A 30 -0.50 -5.55 7.53
N LEU A 31 -1.34 -4.95 6.69
CA LEU A 31 -2.25 -5.69 5.81
C LEU A 31 -1.49 -6.55 4.79
N GLY A 32 -0.46 -5.99 4.16
CA GLY A 32 0.33 -6.72 3.18
C GLY A 32 1.15 -7.84 3.81
N LEU A 33 1.69 -7.64 5.03
CA LEU A 33 2.42 -8.68 5.74
C LEU A 33 1.47 -9.82 6.16
N ALA A 34 0.28 -9.49 6.65
CA ALA A 34 -0.75 -10.48 6.94
C ALA A 34 -1.16 -11.27 5.68
N GLY A 35 -1.37 -10.57 4.56
CA GLY A 35 -1.68 -11.18 3.28
C GLY A 35 -0.56 -12.11 2.80
N LEU A 36 0.69 -11.64 2.82
CA LEU A 36 1.88 -12.42 2.47
C LEU A 36 1.96 -13.72 3.30
N LEU A 37 1.87 -13.61 4.62
CA LEU A 37 1.95 -14.76 5.52
C LEU A 37 0.80 -15.75 5.27
N ALA A 38 -0.42 -15.25 5.05
CA ALA A 38 -1.56 -16.10 4.76
C ALA A 38 -1.43 -16.82 3.41
N VAL A 39 -0.90 -16.16 2.38
CA VAL A 39 -0.61 -16.80 1.08
C VAL A 39 0.45 -17.90 1.24
N LEU A 40 1.54 -17.63 1.97
CA LEU A 40 2.60 -18.60 2.23
C LEU A 40 2.09 -19.81 3.03
N ALA A 41 1.10 -19.60 3.91
CA ALA A 41 0.43 -20.66 4.66
C ALA A 41 -0.68 -21.38 3.88
N GLY A 42 -1.03 -20.95 2.66
CA GLY A 42 -2.15 -21.48 1.89
C GLY A 42 -3.53 -21.20 2.51
N GLN A 43 -3.62 -20.13 3.32
CA GLN A 43 -4.81 -19.74 4.09
C GLN A 43 -5.25 -18.30 3.78
N PHE A 44 -5.06 -17.84 2.54
CA PHE A 44 -5.42 -16.49 2.12
C PHE A 44 -6.95 -16.31 2.04
N ARG A 45 -7.56 -15.99 3.18
CA ARG A 45 -9.01 -15.77 3.33
C ARG A 45 -9.27 -14.55 4.22
N PRO A 46 -10.41 -13.85 4.08
CA PRO A 46 -10.72 -12.66 4.88
C PRO A 46 -10.63 -12.90 6.39
N VAL A 47 -11.12 -14.06 6.85
CA VAL A 47 -11.12 -14.51 8.25
C VAL A 47 -9.71 -14.71 8.83
N VAL A 48 -8.70 -14.92 8.00
CA VAL A 48 -7.30 -15.07 8.44
C VAL A 48 -6.57 -13.74 8.31
N VAL A 49 -6.67 -13.10 7.14
CA VAL A 49 -5.90 -11.90 6.82
C VAL A 49 -6.34 -10.70 7.64
N LEU A 50 -7.64 -10.44 7.79
CA LEU A 50 -8.11 -9.23 8.47
C LEU A 50 -7.82 -9.26 9.98
N PRO A 51 -8.05 -10.36 10.72
CA PRO A 51 -7.66 -10.42 12.13
C PRO A 51 -6.15 -10.35 12.34
N LEU A 52 -5.36 -11.01 11.48
CA LEU A 52 -3.90 -10.93 11.56
C LEU A 52 -3.40 -9.50 11.29
N ALA A 53 -3.94 -8.82 10.28
CA ALA A 53 -3.62 -7.42 10.00
C ALA A 53 -3.99 -6.51 11.17
N ALA A 54 -5.15 -6.73 11.80
CA ALA A 54 -5.57 -5.99 12.99
C ALA A 54 -4.64 -6.25 14.19
N ALA A 55 -4.21 -7.50 14.41
CA ALA A 55 -3.26 -7.85 15.46
C ALA A 55 -1.89 -7.20 15.24
N LEU A 56 -1.38 -7.24 14.00
CA LEU A 56 -0.13 -6.56 13.62
C LEU A 56 -0.24 -5.04 13.81
N ALA A 57 -1.35 -4.44 13.37
CA ALA A 57 -1.61 -3.01 13.55
C ALA A 57 -1.67 -2.64 15.04
N ALA A 58 -2.33 -3.44 15.88
CA ALA A 58 -2.37 -3.23 17.33
C ALA A 58 -0.99 -3.36 17.99
N ALA A 59 -0.23 -4.38 17.61
CA ALA A 59 1.13 -4.63 18.14
C ALA A 59 2.11 -3.51 17.77
N THR A 60 1.98 -2.96 16.57
CA THR A 60 2.84 -1.90 16.04
C THR A 60 2.37 -0.49 16.35
N TRP A 61 1.13 -0.34 16.85
CA TRP A 61 0.48 0.97 17.04
C TRP A 61 1.32 1.97 17.84
N ARG A 62 2.00 1.48 18.89
CA ARG A 62 2.86 2.30 19.77
C ARG A 62 4.17 2.75 19.14
N TRP A 63 4.62 2.08 18.07
CA TRP A 63 5.85 2.41 17.36
C TRP A 63 5.62 3.39 16.22
N VAL A 64 4.37 3.58 15.80
CA VAL A 64 4.02 4.62 14.84
C VAL A 64 4.24 5.98 15.48
N PRO A 65 5.02 6.88 14.85
CA PRO A 65 5.22 8.22 15.37
C PRO A 65 3.88 8.90 15.65
N GLY A 66 3.77 9.51 16.84
CA GLY A 66 2.60 10.30 17.18
C GLY A 66 2.41 11.46 16.20
N ALA A 67 1.18 11.98 16.11
CA ALA A 67 0.91 13.19 15.34
C ALA A 67 1.89 14.30 15.75
N PRO A 68 2.50 15.02 14.80
CA PRO A 68 3.29 16.20 15.11
C PRO A 68 2.52 17.14 16.03
N ARG A 69 3.24 17.84 16.92
CA ARG A 69 2.62 18.92 17.70
C ARG A 69 2.09 19.95 16.70
N ARG A 70 0.82 20.32 16.84
CA ARG A 70 0.14 21.26 15.94
C ARG A 70 0.89 22.60 15.92
N GLY A 71 1.62 22.85 14.85
CA GLY A 71 2.22 24.13 14.52
C GLY A 71 1.30 24.99 13.65
N PRO A 72 1.68 26.26 13.43
CA PRO A 72 0.98 27.15 12.51
C PRO A 72 0.97 26.55 11.10
N GLY A 73 -0.21 26.32 10.52
CA GLY A 73 -0.37 25.86 9.14
C GLY A 73 -0.29 24.35 8.90
N ASP A 74 0.03 23.51 9.89
CA ASP A 74 0.15 22.06 9.69
C ASP A 74 -1.15 21.41 9.21
N LEU A 75 -2.29 21.80 9.81
CA LEU A 75 -3.60 21.31 9.39
C LEU A 75 -3.96 21.77 7.97
N ALA A 76 -3.54 22.98 7.58
CA ALA A 76 -3.77 23.49 6.24
C ALA A 76 -2.92 22.71 5.22
N ALA A 77 -1.65 22.42 5.54
CA ALA A 77 -0.78 21.61 4.70
C ALA A 77 -1.30 20.17 4.56
N VAL A 78 -1.77 19.55 5.64
CA VAL A 78 -2.42 18.22 5.57
C VAL A 78 -3.74 18.29 4.79
N GLY A 79 -4.54 19.34 4.95
CA GLY A 79 -5.74 19.57 4.14
C GLY A 79 -5.41 19.66 2.65
N ALA A 80 -4.37 20.41 2.28
CA ALA A 80 -3.88 20.53 0.92
C ALA A 80 -3.35 19.19 0.37
N LEU A 81 -2.63 18.43 1.18
CA LEU A 81 -2.19 17.07 0.84
C LEU A 81 -3.37 16.16 0.53
N LEU A 82 -4.38 16.13 1.42
CA LEU A 82 -5.55 15.27 1.24
C LEU A 82 -6.35 15.66 0.00
N ALA A 83 -6.48 16.96 -0.29
CA ALA A 83 -7.09 17.45 -1.52
C ALA A 83 -6.29 17.02 -2.77
N LEU A 84 -4.96 17.14 -2.73
CA LEU A 84 -4.07 16.69 -3.80
C LEU A 84 -4.20 15.18 -4.05
N VAL A 85 -4.15 14.37 -2.98
CA VAL A 85 -4.28 12.91 -3.08
C VAL A 85 -5.67 12.53 -3.57
N ALA A 86 -6.74 13.18 -3.09
CA ALA A 86 -8.10 12.91 -3.56
C ALA A 86 -8.28 13.22 -5.04
N LEU A 87 -7.76 14.37 -5.51
CA LEU A 87 -7.75 14.72 -6.93
C LEU A 87 -6.95 13.71 -7.75
N TRP A 88 -5.77 13.33 -7.26
CA TRP A 88 -4.90 12.36 -7.92
C TRP A 88 -5.59 10.99 -8.05
N VAL A 89 -6.25 10.51 -6.99
CA VAL A 89 -7.02 9.26 -7.02
C VAL A 89 -8.18 9.35 -8.01
N ALA A 90 -8.96 10.44 -8.00
CA ALA A 90 -10.06 10.63 -8.93
C ALA A 90 -9.62 10.57 -10.40
N LEU A 91 -8.49 11.21 -10.72
CA LEU A 91 -7.88 11.16 -12.05
C LEU A 91 -7.31 9.78 -12.39
N GLY A 92 -6.71 9.10 -11.41
CA GLY A 92 -6.11 7.77 -11.56
C GLY A 92 -7.15 6.67 -11.82
N LEU A 93 -8.28 6.68 -11.10
CA LEU A 93 -9.36 5.70 -11.27
C LEU A 93 -9.94 5.70 -12.68
N GLY A 94 -9.98 6.86 -13.35
CA GLY A 94 -10.42 6.97 -14.74
C GLY A 94 -9.39 6.47 -15.78
N ARG A 95 -8.18 6.08 -15.36
CA ARG A 95 -7.08 5.67 -16.25
C ARG A 95 -6.40 4.35 -15.87
N VAL A 96 -7.04 3.57 -15.01
CA VAL A 96 -6.60 2.20 -14.68
C VAL A 96 -6.47 1.38 -15.96
N ALA A 97 -5.41 0.58 -16.07
CA ALA A 97 -5.19 -0.32 -17.18
C ALA A 97 -5.75 -1.71 -16.87
N GLU A 98 -6.40 -2.33 -17.84
CA GLU A 98 -6.89 -3.71 -17.78
C GLU A 98 -5.79 -4.68 -18.26
N TYR A 99 -4.59 -4.55 -17.68
CA TYR A 99 -3.40 -5.24 -18.17
C TYR A 99 -3.30 -6.65 -17.61
N VAL A 100 -3.65 -7.65 -18.42
CA VAL A 100 -3.66 -9.08 -18.06
C VAL A 100 -2.69 -9.94 -18.89
N VAL A 101 -1.90 -9.32 -19.78
CA VAL A 101 -0.93 -10.03 -20.63
C VAL A 101 0.38 -10.24 -19.86
N VAL A 102 0.87 -11.48 -19.81
CA VAL A 102 2.00 -11.90 -18.95
C VAL A 102 3.40 -11.50 -19.47
N ASN A 103 3.47 -10.79 -20.59
CA ASN A 103 4.74 -10.35 -21.20
C ASN A 103 5.48 -9.28 -20.40
N ARG A 104 4.86 -8.73 -19.34
CA ARG A 104 5.44 -7.81 -18.37
C ARG A 104 4.88 -8.05 -16.98
N ASP A 105 5.65 -7.62 -15.98
CA ASP A 105 5.33 -7.64 -14.54
C ASP A 105 3.85 -7.42 -14.18
N PRO A 106 3.20 -6.33 -14.64
CA PRO A 106 1.82 -6.06 -14.27
C PRO A 106 0.84 -7.18 -14.64
N GLY A 107 1.08 -7.94 -15.71
CA GLY A 107 0.17 -9.00 -16.14
C GLY A 107 0.08 -10.14 -15.15
N PHE A 108 1.23 -10.75 -14.82
CA PHE A 108 1.23 -11.88 -13.89
C PHE A 108 0.89 -11.46 -12.45
N LEU A 109 1.23 -10.24 -12.04
CA LEU A 109 0.85 -9.70 -10.72
C LEU A 109 -0.66 -9.49 -10.62
N THR A 110 -1.29 -8.98 -11.69
CA THR A 110 -2.75 -8.83 -11.77
C THR A 110 -3.45 -10.18 -11.79
N LEU A 111 -3.03 -11.11 -12.64
CA LEU A 111 -3.61 -12.45 -12.72
C LEU A 111 -3.49 -13.21 -11.40
N ARG A 112 -2.36 -13.10 -10.71
CA ARG A 112 -2.18 -13.67 -9.38
C ARG A 112 -3.14 -13.07 -8.35
N ALA A 113 -3.39 -11.76 -8.41
CA ALA A 113 -4.35 -11.10 -7.52
C ALA A 113 -5.79 -11.56 -7.79
N LEU A 114 -6.17 -11.68 -9.07
CA LEU A 114 -7.48 -12.21 -9.47
C LEU A 114 -7.65 -13.64 -8.97
N TRP A 115 -6.65 -14.51 -9.14
CA TRP A 115 -6.67 -15.87 -8.61
C TRP A 115 -6.87 -15.91 -7.09
N LEU A 116 -6.08 -15.13 -6.35
CA LEU A 116 -6.13 -15.05 -4.88
C LEU A 116 -7.42 -14.43 -4.34
N THR A 117 -8.24 -13.80 -5.18
CA THR A 117 -9.53 -13.26 -4.74
C THR A 117 -10.46 -14.38 -4.30
N ASP A 118 -10.44 -15.51 -5.02
CA ASP A 118 -11.33 -16.65 -4.78
C ASP A 118 -10.60 -17.93 -4.32
N HIS A 119 -9.26 -17.92 -4.31
CA HIS A 119 -8.45 -19.07 -3.93
C HIS A 119 -7.53 -18.76 -2.73
N ALA A 120 -7.57 -19.65 -1.74
CA ALA A 120 -6.77 -19.48 -0.52
C ALA A 120 -5.27 -19.77 -0.70
N ALA A 121 -4.89 -20.45 -1.78
CA ALA A 121 -3.52 -20.88 -2.04
C ALA A 121 -3.01 -20.31 -3.37
N ALA A 122 -1.72 -19.97 -3.40
CA ALA A 122 -1.06 -19.40 -4.58
C ALA A 122 -0.93 -20.34 -5.79
N PRO A 123 -0.69 -21.66 -5.63
CA PRO A 123 -0.47 -22.54 -6.78
C PRO A 123 -1.72 -22.64 -7.66
N ILE A 124 -1.55 -22.50 -8.97
CA ILE A 124 -2.64 -22.60 -9.96
C ILE A 124 -2.54 -23.95 -10.68
N PRO A 125 -3.56 -24.82 -10.60
CA PRO A 125 -3.55 -26.10 -11.32
C PRO A 125 -3.50 -25.89 -12.85
N VAL A 126 -2.65 -26.65 -13.54
CA VAL A 126 -2.32 -26.47 -14.99
C VAL A 126 -3.42 -27.02 -15.92
N GLY A 127 -4.48 -27.60 -15.35
CA GLY A 127 -5.36 -28.57 -16.00
C GLY A 127 -5.81 -28.26 -17.43
N SER A 128 -6.31 -27.05 -17.71
CA SER A 128 -6.87 -26.75 -19.05
C SER A 128 -5.82 -26.39 -20.11
N ALA A 129 -4.67 -25.83 -19.73
CA ALA A 129 -3.66 -25.36 -20.68
C ALA A 129 -2.83 -26.52 -21.25
N GLU A 130 -2.44 -27.49 -20.42
CA GLU A 130 -1.76 -28.70 -20.89
C GLU A 130 -2.69 -29.58 -21.73
N GLN A 131 -3.97 -29.69 -21.35
CA GLN A 131 -4.96 -30.42 -22.15
C GLN A 131 -5.16 -29.79 -23.53
N ALA A 132 -5.20 -28.45 -23.63
CA ALA A 132 -5.30 -27.75 -24.91
C ALA A 132 -4.03 -27.91 -25.76
N ALA A 133 -2.84 -27.86 -25.16
CA ALA A 133 -1.59 -28.09 -25.86
C ALA A 133 -1.47 -29.53 -26.39
N ALA A 134 -1.87 -30.52 -25.58
CA ALA A 134 -1.87 -31.93 -25.98
C ALA A 134 -2.85 -32.25 -27.13
N ALA A 135 -3.90 -31.44 -27.30
CA ALA A 135 -4.89 -31.61 -28.36
C ALA A 135 -4.46 -31.08 -29.73
N VAL A 136 -3.36 -30.32 -29.82
CA VAL A 136 -2.91 -29.66 -31.06
C VAL A 136 -1.47 -30.04 -31.36
N ALA A 137 -1.25 -30.79 -32.45
CA ALA A 137 0.10 -31.20 -32.87
C ALA A 137 0.99 -29.97 -33.12
N GLY A 138 2.13 -29.90 -32.42
CA GLY A 138 3.07 -28.78 -32.50
C GLY A 138 2.76 -27.61 -31.53
N ALA A 139 1.68 -27.67 -30.76
CA ALA A 139 1.43 -26.73 -29.68
C ALA A 139 2.23 -27.12 -28.41
N SER A 140 2.62 -26.11 -27.64
CA SER A 140 3.16 -26.29 -26.29
C SER A 140 2.54 -25.26 -25.36
N ALA A 141 2.37 -25.64 -24.10
CA ALA A 141 1.96 -24.70 -23.06
C ALA A 141 3.21 -23.95 -22.57
N GLY A 142 3.25 -22.64 -22.81
CA GLY A 142 4.26 -21.76 -22.24
C GLY A 142 3.85 -21.28 -20.86
N THR A 143 4.82 -21.13 -19.95
CA THR A 143 4.58 -20.64 -18.59
C THR A 143 5.10 -19.22 -18.41
N GLU A 144 5.04 -18.34 -19.41
CA GLU A 144 5.66 -17.00 -19.32
C GLU A 144 5.30 -16.28 -17.99
N ALA A 145 6.33 -15.89 -17.22
CA ALA A 145 6.23 -15.34 -15.85
C ALA A 145 5.66 -16.28 -14.75
N PHE A 146 5.52 -17.57 -15.05
CA PHE A 146 5.17 -18.65 -14.13
C PHE A 146 6.20 -19.80 -14.22
N TRP A 147 6.37 -20.55 -13.14
CA TRP A 147 7.14 -21.80 -13.14
C TRP A 147 6.19 -22.97 -12.96
N LEU A 148 6.33 -23.99 -13.80
CA LEU A 148 5.63 -25.26 -13.65
C LEU A 148 6.42 -26.16 -12.69
N GLN A 149 5.80 -26.58 -11.60
CA GLN A 149 6.35 -27.55 -10.67
C GLN A 149 5.22 -28.41 -10.09
N ASP A 150 5.38 -29.73 -10.13
CA ASP A 150 4.44 -30.71 -9.56
C ASP A 150 2.98 -30.49 -10.01
N GLY A 151 2.76 -30.19 -11.30
CA GLY A 151 1.42 -29.97 -11.88
C GLY A 151 0.77 -28.62 -11.50
N HIS A 152 1.53 -27.69 -10.92
CA HIS A 152 1.07 -26.37 -10.51
C HIS A 152 1.92 -25.26 -11.12
N LEU A 153 1.27 -24.13 -11.45
CA LEU A 153 1.92 -22.90 -11.83
C LEU A 153 2.18 -22.03 -10.61
N TYR A 154 3.41 -21.54 -10.51
CA TYR A 154 3.87 -20.60 -9.50
C TYR A 154 4.21 -19.27 -10.17
N ALA A 155 3.43 -18.23 -9.87
CA ALA A 155 3.72 -16.89 -10.36
C ALA A 155 5.08 -16.40 -9.84
N GLN A 156 5.90 -15.84 -10.73
CA GLN A 156 7.16 -15.22 -10.37
C GLN A 156 6.94 -13.94 -9.54
N GLY A 157 8.01 -13.41 -8.96
CA GLY A 157 8.00 -12.09 -8.33
C GLY A 157 7.32 -11.99 -6.95
N ASN A 158 6.99 -10.75 -6.57
CA ASN A 158 6.51 -10.40 -5.24
C ASN A 158 5.10 -10.98 -4.96
N THR A 159 4.91 -11.55 -3.76
CA THR A 159 3.61 -12.08 -3.31
C THR A 159 2.75 -11.04 -2.58
N MET A 160 3.37 -10.04 -1.96
CA MET A 160 2.68 -9.04 -1.11
C MET A 160 1.76 -8.13 -1.92
N LEU A 161 2.20 -7.65 -3.10
CA LEU A 161 1.36 -6.79 -3.93
C LEU A 161 0.10 -7.53 -4.42
N PRO A 162 0.19 -8.73 -5.04
CA PRO A 162 -1.00 -9.48 -5.45
C PRO A 162 -1.94 -9.78 -4.28
N ALA A 163 -1.41 -10.09 -3.10
CA ALA A 163 -2.23 -10.26 -1.90
C ALA A 163 -2.99 -8.98 -1.53
N LEU A 164 -2.34 -7.81 -1.54
CA LEU A 164 -2.98 -6.52 -1.28
C LEU A 164 -4.07 -6.17 -2.31
N LEU A 165 -3.85 -6.50 -3.58
CA LEU A 165 -4.85 -6.28 -4.62
C LEU A 165 -6.05 -7.24 -4.46
N ALA A 166 -5.79 -8.51 -4.13
CA ALA A 166 -6.84 -9.50 -3.88
C ALA A 166 -7.73 -9.15 -2.67
N VAL A 167 -7.17 -8.54 -1.61
CA VAL A 167 -7.99 -8.01 -0.49
C VAL A 167 -9.03 -6.99 -0.99
N GLN A 168 -8.67 -6.17 -1.98
CA GLN A 168 -9.59 -5.20 -2.59
C GLN A 168 -10.63 -5.92 -3.47
N GLY A 169 -10.22 -7.00 -4.13
CA GLY A 169 -11.09 -7.92 -4.86
C GLY A 169 -12.22 -8.51 -4.01
N TRP A 170 -12.00 -8.80 -2.73
CA TRP A 170 -13.06 -9.29 -1.84
C TRP A 170 -14.22 -8.31 -1.66
N VAL A 171 -14.01 -7.01 -1.89
CA VAL A 171 -15.03 -5.97 -1.73
C VAL A 171 -15.65 -5.57 -3.06
N GLY A 172 -14.83 -5.41 -4.11
CA GLY A 172 -15.28 -4.86 -5.40
C GLY A 172 -14.96 -5.72 -6.62
N GLY A 173 -14.61 -6.99 -6.42
CA GLY A 173 -14.28 -7.94 -7.48
C GLY A 173 -13.09 -7.51 -8.33
N GLU A 174 -13.08 -7.97 -9.58
CA GLU A 174 -12.03 -7.69 -10.57
C GLU A 174 -11.72 -6.19 -10.72
N ARG A 175 -12.75 -5.33 -10.77
CA ARG A 175 -12.55 -3.88 -10.90
C ARG A 175 -11.75 -3.29 -9.75
N ALA A 176 -11.97 -3.78 -8.52
CA ALA A 176 -11.22 -3.34 -7.36
C ALA A 176 -9.78 -3.90 -7.35
N VAL A 177 -9.56 -5.09 -7.90
CA VAL A 177 -8.20 -5.62 -8.12
C VAL A 177 -7.43 -4.72 -9.08
N LEU A 178 -8.02 -4.39 -10.24
CA LEU A 178 -7.39 -3.55 -11.26
C LEU A 178 -7.13 -2.13 -10.74
N ALA A 179 -8.11 -1.52 -10.07
CA ALA A 179 -7.97 -0.19 -9.50
C ALA A 179 -7.08 -0.14 -8.25
N GLY A 180 -6.74 -1.29 -7.67
CA GLY A 180 -6.19 -1.34 -6.33
C GLY A 180 -4.78 -0.77 -6.18
N VAL A 181 -4.03 -0.68 -7.28
CA VAL A 181 -2.73 -0.02 -7.30
C VAL A 181 -2.85 1.52 -7.15
N VAL A 182 -3.99 2.11 -7.51
CA VAL A 182 -4.27 3.55 -7.29
C VAL A 182 -4.36 3.83 -5.79
N ALA A 183 -5.02 2.95 -5.02
CA ALA A 183 -5.10 3.07 -3.57
C ALA A 183 -3.71 2.95 -2.92
N ILE A 184 -2.88 2.02 -3.40
CA ILE A 184 -1.47 1.89 -2.96
C ILE A 184 -0.68 3.15 -3.30
N GLY A 185 -0.86 3.71 -4.50
CA GLY A 185 -0.25 4.97 -4.93
C GLY A 185 -0.64 6.15 -4.03
N ALA A 186 -1.91 6.24 -3.61
CA ALA A 186 -2.36 7.24 -2.66
C ALA A 186 -1.62 7.14 -1.31
N VAL A 187 -1.45 5.92 -0.79
CA VAL A 187 -0.68 5.68 0.44
C VAL A 187 0.79 6.03 0.25
N ALA A 188 1.36 5.79 -0.94
CA ALA A 188 2.74 6.18 -1.25
C ALA A 188 2.94 7.71 -1.22
N LEU A 189 1.99 8.48 -1.77
CA LEU A 189 2.01 9.95 -1.68
C LEU A 189 1.93 10.44 -0.23
N LEU A 190 1.06 9.83 0.58
CA LEU A 190 0.97 10.12 2.02
C LEU A 190 2.30 9.80 2.73
N ALA A 191 2.94 8.68 2.39
CA ALA A 191 4.21 8.25 2.98
C ALA A 191 5.35 9.22 2.63
N VAL A 192 5.42 9.68 1.37
CA VAL A 192 6.42 10.66 0.91
C VAL A 192 6.26 11.98 1.65
N PHE A 193 5.03 12.46 1.82
CA PHE A 193 4.75 13.64 2.63
C PHE A 193 5.19 13.43 4.09
N ALA A 194 4.87 12.27 4.67
CA ALA A 194 5.27 11.94 6.04
C ALA A 194 6.79 11.93 6.20
N ALA A 195 7.54 11.37 5.26
CA ALA A 195 8.99 11.41 5.28
C ALA A 195 9.51 12.84 5.11
N ALA A 196 9.08 13.56 4.06
CA ALA A 196 9.61 14.88 3.71
C ALA A 196 9.36 15.93 4.80
N ARG A 197 8.18 15.94 5.44
CA ARG A 197 7.85 16.95 6.47
C ARG A 197 8.75 16.91 7.69
N ARG A 198 9.45 15.80 7.93
CA ARG A 198 10.44 15.66 9.02
C ARG A 198 11.73 16.41 8.73
N PHE A 199 12.03 16.70 7.47
CA PHE A 199 13.26 17.39 7.06
C PHE A 199 13.01 18.86 6.67
N THR A 200 11.86 19.17 6.08
CA THR A 200 11.60 20.50 5.48
C THR A 200 10.40 21.23 6.06
N GLY A 201 9.62 20.59 6.93
CA GLY A 201 8.34 21.10 7.45
C GLY A 201 7.15 20.80 6.54
N SER A 202 5.93 21.02 7.06
CA SER A 202 4.69 20.51 6.44
C SER A 202 4.37 21.11 5.07
N TRP A 203 4.62 22.41 4.86
CA TRP A 203 4.33 23.04 3.56
C TRP A 203 5.31 22.61 2.47
N TRP A 204 6.60 22.58 2.78
CA TRP A 204 7.64 22.17 1.83
C TRP A 204 7.57 20.68 1.49
N ALA A 205 7.00 19.85 2.37
CA ALA A 205 6.75 18.45 2.07
C ALA A 205 5.73 18.21 0.93
N LEU A 206 4.90 19.20 0.60
CA LEU A 206 4.01 19.12 -0.56
C LEU A 206 4.78 19.10 -1.88
N VAL A 207 5.95 19.75 -1.94
CA VAL A 207 6.75 19.85 -3.18
C VAL A 207 7.21 18.47 -3.68
N PRO A 208 7.95 17.65 -2.91
CA PRO A 208 8.34 16.31 -3.37
C PRO A 208 7.14 15.38 -3.57
N THR A 209 6.06 15.56 -2.79
CA THR A 209 4.84 14.76 -2.93
C THR A 209 4.12 15.05 -4.26
N ALA A 210 3.94 16.33 -4.59
CA ALA A 210 3.35 16.77 -5.85
C ALA A 210 4.24 16.40 -7.04
N ALA A 211 5.56 16.57 -6.91
CA ALA A 211 6.53 16.19 -7.94
C ALA A 211 6.46 14.70 -8.25
N LEU A 212 6.41 13.83 -7.23
CA LEU A 212 6.22 12.40 -7.43
C LEU A 212 4.88 12.11 -8.10
N GLY A 213 3.78 12.66 -7.59
CA GLY A 213 2.43 12.45 -8.12
C GLY A 213 2.25 12.89 -9.58
N ALA A 214 2.99 13.92 -10.02
CA ALA A 214 3.00 14.41 -11.39
C ALA A 214 4.03 13.71 -12.29
N SER A 215 4.96 12.93 -11.73
CA SER A 215 6.01 12.29 -12.51
C SER A 215 5.45 11.18 -13.41
N LEU A 216 5.90 11.14 -14.66
CA LEU A 216 5.48 10.10 -15.62
C LEU A 216 5.74 8.67 -15.12
N PRO A 217 6.88 8.36 -14.44
CA PRO A 217 7.09 7.02 -13.90
C PRO A 217 6.02 6.63 -12.88
N PHE A 218 5.72 7.50 -11.91
CA PHE A 218 4.75 7.18 -10.87
C PHE A 218 3.32 7.06 -11.42
N LEU A 219 2.94 7.94 -12.36
CA LEU A 219 1.68 7.82 -13.09
C LEU A 219 1.60 6.52 -13.88
N THR A 220 2.70 6.05 -14.47
CA THR A 220 2.72 4.78 -15.23
C THR A 220 2.60 3.58 -14.29
N PHE A 221 3.37 3.54 -13.21
CA PHE A 221 3.37 2.42 -12.26
C PHE A 221 2.11 2.32 -11.40
N THR A 222 1.26 3.34 -11.41
CA THR A 222 -0.03 3.33 -10.72
C THR A 222 -1.22 3.09 -11.66
N ARG A 223 -0.97 2.78 -12.93
CA ARG A 223 -2.00 2.35 -13.88
C ARG A 223 -2.17 0.83 -13.93
N ALA A 224 -1.15 0.07 -13.59
CA ALA A 224 -1.16 -1.39 -13.59
C ALA A 224 -0.39 -1.93 -12.38
N ALA A 225 -0.47 -3.25 -12.12
CA ALA A 225 0.08 -3.87 -10.92
C ALA A 225 1.61 -3.90 -10.86
N TYR A 226 2.25 -2.74 -10.66
CA TYR A 226 3.68 -2.59 -10.39
C TYR A 226 3.96 -2.55 -8.89
N THR A 227 5.15 -3.02 -8.48
CA THR A 227 5.53 -3.08 -7.06
C THR A 227 6.09 -1.75 -6.54
N GLU A 228 6.49 -0.88 -7.44
CA GLU A 228 7.19 0.37 -7.19
C GLU A 228 6.38 1.32 -6.29
N PRO A 229 5.06 1.54 -6.48
CA PRO A 229 4.28 2.36 -5.56
C PRO A 229 4.22 1.76 -4.15
N LEU A 230 4.10 0.43 -4.04
CA LEU A 230 4.14 -0.26 -2.75
C LEU A 230 5.50 -0.08 -2.08
N THR A 231 6.59 -0.23 -2.82
CA THR A 231 7.95 -0.02 -2.33
C THR A 231 8.14 1.41 -1.82
N VAL A 232 7.67 2.43 -2.55
CA VAL A 232 7.73 3.83 -2.09
C VAL A 232 6.93 4.02 -0.79
N ALA A 233 5.71 3.47 -0.71
CA ALA A 233 4.88 3.54 0.50
C ALA A 233 5.60 2.94 1.72
N LEU A 234 6.16 1.74 1.58
CA LEU A 234 6.83 1.04 2.67
C LEU A 234 8.17 1.69 3.03
N LEU A 235 8.95 2.13 2.05
CA LEU A 235 10.23 2.80 2.27
C LEU A 235 10.04 4.14 3.00
N CYS A 236 9.19 5.03 2.47
CA CYS A 236 8.96 6.33 3.08
C CYS A 236 8.22 6.22 4.43
N GLY A 237 7.30 5.26 4.57
CA GLY A 237 6.67 4.93 5.85
C GLY A 237 7.68 4.43 6.88
N GLY A 238 8.57 3.52 6.48
CA GLY A 238 9.66 3.01 7.31
C GLY A 238 10.63 4.11 7.73
N LEU A 239 11.01 5.00 6.83
CA LEU A 239 11.84 6.18 7.14
C LEU A 239 11.14 7.10 8.15
N ALA A 240 9.83 7.35 7.98
CA ALA A 240 9.06 8.16 8.90
C ALA A 240 9.01 7.55 10.32
N VAL A 241 8.84 6.23 10.42
CA VAL A 241 8.88 5.46 11.68
C VAL A 241 10.28 5.49 12.30
N ALA A 242 11.32 5.16 11.52
CA ALA A 242 12.70 5.13 11.98
C ALA A 242 13.17 6.50 12.50
N HIS A 243 12.87 7.57 11.77
CA HIS A 243 13.14 8.94 12.20
C HIS A 243 12.39 9.27 13.50
N GLY A 244 11.12 8.85 13.61
CA GLY A 244 10.34 9.05 14.83
C GLY A 244 10.90 8.29 16.03
N ALA A 245 11.39 7.06 15.83
CA ALA A 245 12.04 6.28 16.89
C ALA A 245 13.38 6.90 17.32
N TRP A 246 14.18 7.38 16.36
CA TRP A 246 15.47 8.01 16.62
C TRP A 246 15.35 9.32 17.42
N HIS A 247 14.35 10.15 17.09
CA HIS A 247 14.15 11.46 17.71
C HIS A 247 13.08 11.48 18.82
N GLY A 248 12.29 10.42 18.95
CA GLY A 248 11.13 10.33 19.84
C GLY A 248 11.39 9.65 21.18
N ALA A 249 12.64 9.33 21.53
CA ALA A 249 12.99 8.81 22.85
C ALA A 249 12.71 9.84 23.96
N PRO A 250 11.82 9.56 24.94
CA PRO A 250 11.68 10.38 26.14
C PRO A 250 12.72 9.94 27.19
N GLY A 251 13.56 10.88 27.65
CA GLY A 251 13.81 11.01 29.09
C GLY A 251 14.96 10.23 29.72
N GLY A 252 16.18 10.37 29.23
CA GLY A 252 17.39 10.44 30.06
C GLY A 252 18.08 11.76 29.76
N GLY A 253 18.04 12.71 30.69
CA GLY A 253 18.21 14.13 30.40
C GLY A 253 19.52 14.52 29.70
N ARG A 254 19.39 15.37 28.67
CA ARG A 254 20.29 16.51 28.41
C ARG A 254 19.67 17.39 27.32
N ARG A 255 19.35 18.63 27.67
CA ARG A 255 19.11 19.70 26.69
C ARG A 255 20.44 19.92 25.96
N PRO A 256 20.49 19.92 24.61
CA PRO A 256 21.64 20.48 23.91
C PRO A 256 21.65 21.99 24.15
N GLY A 257 22.80 22.49 24.61
CA GLY A 257 23.04 23.91 24.73
C GLY A 257 22.84 24.61 23.38
N ARG A 258 22.35 25.85 23.46
CA ARG A 258 22.38 26.80 22.36
C ARG A 258 23.84 27.01 21.93
N TRP A 259 24.08 26.92 20.63
CA TRP A 259 25.14 27.66 19.95
C TRP A 259 24.44 28.65 19.02
#